data_AF-A0A7V9UK76-F1
#
_entry.id   AF-A0A7V9UK76-F1
#
_cell.length_a   1.000
_cell.length_b   1.000
_cell.length_c   1.000
_cell.angle_alpha   90.00
_cell.angle_beta   90.00
_cell.angle_gamma   90.00
#
_symmetry.space_group_name_H-M   'P 1'
#
loop_
_entity.id
_entity.type
_entity.pdbx_description
1 polymer ?
#
loop_
_entity_poly.entity_id
_entity_poly.type
_entity_poly.pdbx_seq_one_letter_code
_entity_poly.pdbx_strand_id
1 'polypeptide(L)'
;MFTIQEIDGLKRKWTLTEGAQLTIGRAYDNDIRIDDLRVSRHHAVLRSIVREHAVISNVSSGNILLVNGQNVSNVVDDHPLRNGDEIKILPAILTASWEDENVLGYTDEPLSVSTTFIPATSGFSSLINTTFTGRLSKEKELEELRRKAELLAHLCDMSAALATVFDPKSILDYATDVVMRMISADCCAALLAEKEQDPLPVSIRFRETSMEHDQNRSISRTAVRTAIEKRAMLSSQDVLGDPNLPVGRGTIMQGIRSLACAPLAGREGVYGALYVDRRGVPDAFTELDTQLLAAVAAQAATAVESARAHERVRRETLAHAAFARFMPEHIIKELVECPEKFHLGGTNKRITVLFCDVRGFARLAHRAQPETIVDL
;
A
#
# COMPACT_ATOMS: atom_id res chain seq x y z
N MET A 1 13.84 2.73 15.89
CA MET A 1 15.18 2.60 16.51
C MET A 1 16.19 3.44 15.71
N PHE A 2 17.01 4.30 16.34
CA PHE A 2 17.92 5.21 15.61
C PHE A 2 19.22 4.51 15.21
N THR A 3 19.63 4.71 13.97
CA THR A 3 20.80 4.09 13.37
C THR A 3 21.69 5.14 12.71
N ILE A 4 23.00 5.08 12.97
CA ILE A 4 24.03 5.80 12.20
C ILE A 4 24.79 4.80 11.34
N GLN A 5 24.99 5.14 10.07
CA GLN A 5 25.80 4.33 9.14
C GLN A 5 26.93 5.17 8.54
N GLU A 6 28.13 4.59 8.44
CA GLU A 6 29.25 5.18 7.70
C GLU A 6 29.11 4.89 6.20
N ILE A 7 29.21 5.93 5.36
CA ILE A 7 29.02 5.83 3.90
C ILE A 7 30.27 5.24 3.22
N ASP A 8 31.47 5.56 3.71
CA ASP A 8 32.73 5.12 3.12
C ASP A 8 33.45 4.05 3.96
N GLY A 9 33.85 2.94 3.31
CA GLY A 9 34.63 1.86 3.92
C GLY A 9 33.81 0.68 4.47
N LEU A 10 34.21 0.17 5.63
CA LEU A 10 33.51 -0.90 6.36
C LEU A 10 32.17 -0.32 6.84
N LYS A 11 31.07 -0.60 6.14
CA LYS A 11 29.69 -0.20 6.48
C LYS A 11 29.33 -0.59 7.92
N ARG A 12 29.71 0.25 8.88
CA ARG A 12 29.46 0.07 10.31
C ARG A 12 28.14 0.73 10.66
N LYS A 13 27.33 0.01 11.42
CA LYS A 13 26.00 0.42 11.87
C LYS A 13 26.06 0.56 13.39
N TRP A 14 25.76 1.75 13.89
CA TRP A 14 25.59 2.00 15.32
C TRP A 14 24.14 2.27 15.63
N THR A 15 23.67 1.75 16.75
CA THR A 15 22.29 1.87 17.19
C THR A 15 22.22 2.72 18.45
N LEU A 16 21.32 3.69 18.47
CA LEU A 16 21.06 4.52 19.64
C LEU A 16 19.65 4.24 20.18
N THR A 17 19.59 3.95 21.47
CA THR A 17 18.33 3.80 22.22
C THR A 17 17.82 5.17 22.69
N GLU A 18 16.51 5.25 22.94
CA GLU A 18 15.85 6.47 23.41
C GLU A 18 16.49 7.01 24.70
N GLY A 19 16.79 8.32 24.74
CA GLY A 19 17.43 8.99 25.88
C GLY A 19 18.93 8.69 26.06
N ALA A 20 19.53 7.86 25.21
CA ALA A 20 20.96 7.60 25.23
C ALA A 20 21.73 8.57 24.31
N GLN A 21 23.06 8.59 24.48
CA GLN A 21 23.97 9.43 23.72
C GLN A 21 25.09 8.60 23.11
N LEU A 22 25.56 9.00 21.92
CA LEU A 22 26.76 8.48 21.28
C LEU A 22 27.79 9.59 21.15
N THR A 23 29.03 9.26 21.47
CA THR A 23 30.18 10.13 21.34
C THR A 23 30.95 9.80 20.07
N ILE A 24 31.39 10.83 19.34
CA ILE A 24 32.10 10.69 18.06
C ILE A 24 33.45 11.39 18.17
N GLY A 25 34.55 10.70 17.84
CA GLY A 25 35.88 11.29 17.89
C GLY A 25 37.00 10.30 17.58
N ARG A 26 38.25 10.76 17.61
CA ARG A 26 39.42 9.88 17.36
C ARG A 26 39.91 9.11 18.59
N ALA A 27 39.53 9.54 19.79
CA ALA A 27 39.96 8.88 21.02
C ALA A 27 39.24 7.53 21.20
N TYR A 28 39.88 6.61 21.92
CA TYR A 28 39.44 5.22 22.08
C TYR A 28 38.19 5.05 22.94
N ASP A 29 37.83 6.08 23.69
CA ASP A 29 36.68 6.15 24.58
C ASP A 29 35.41 6.70 23.90
N ASN A 30 35.46 6.99 22.58
CA ASN A 30 34.26 7.34 21.83
C ASN A 30 33.54 6.09 21.30
N ASP A 31 32.22 6.15 21.29
CA ASP A 31 31.36 5.09 20.75
C ASP A 31 31.54 4.92 19.23
N ILE A 32 31.70 6.04 18.51
CA ILE A 32 32.02 6.09 17.09
C ILE A 32 33.43 6.63 16.94
N ARG A 33 34.37 5.70 16.79
CA ARG A 33 35.78 6.03 16.62
C ARG A 33 36.13 6.25 15.15
N ILE A 34 36.60 7.46 14.84
CA ILE A 34 37.16 7.81 13.53
C ILE A 34 38.66 8.04 13.69
N ASP A 35 39.48 7.08 13.23
CA ASP A 35 40.94 7.07 13.45
C ASP A 35 41.67 7.98 12.46
N ASP A 36 41.47 9.29 12.58
CA ASP A 36 42.10 10.31 11.72
C ASP A 36 42.56 11.51 12.56
N LEU A 37 43.76 12.04 12.25
CA LEU A 37 44.35 13.17 12.96
C LEU A 37 43.58 14.49 12.77
N ARG A 38 42.76 14.59 11.72
CA ARG A 38 41.89 15.74 11.44
C ARG A 38 40.61 15.72 12.30
N VAL A 39 40.32 14.60 12.95
CA VAL A 39 39.17 14.47 13.86
C VAL A 39 39.63 14.80 15.28
N SER A 40 38.85 15.60 15.99
CA SER A 40 39.11 15.91 17.41
C SER A 40 39.05 14.66 18.28
N ARG A 41 39.75 14.66 19.43
CA ARG A 41 39.67 13.56 20.40
C ARG A 41 38.22 13.27 20.80
N HIS A 42 37.45 14.31 21.07
CA HIS A 42 35.99 14.30 21.16
C HIS A 42 35.49 15.35 20.19
N HIS A 43 34.81 14.94 19.13
CA HIS A 43 34.41 15.82 18.03
C HIS A 43 32.96 16.26 18.19
N ALA A 44 32.05 15.30 18.29
CA ALA A 44 30.63 15.58 18.37
C ALA A 44 29.96 14.61 19.34
N VAL A 45 28.83 15.03 19.88
CA VAL A 45 27.96 14.18 20.70
C VAL A 45 26.58 14.19 20.08
N LEU A 46 26.06 13.00 19.84
CA LEU A 46 24.74 12.77 19.32
C LEU A 46 23.83 12.28 20.44
N ARG A 47 22.72 12.97 20.66
CA ARG A 47 21.76 12.65 21.72
C ARG A 47 20.40 12.31 21.11
N SER A 48 19.79 11.22 21.57
CA SER A 48 18.39 10.93 21.29
C SER A 48 17.52 11.66 22.31
N ILE A 49 16.59 12.51 21.84
CA ILE A 49 15.62 13.20 22.70
C ILE A 49 14.35 12.35 22.84
N VAL A 50 13.84 11.83 21.71
CA VAL A 50 12.71 10.88 21.60
C VAL A 50 12.93 9.95 20.40
N ARG A 51 12.06 8.95 20.19
CA ARG A 51 12.24 7.86 19.19
C ARG A 51 12.50 8.32 17.74
N GLU A 52 12.12 9.55 17.37
CA GLU A 52 12.26 10.11 16.01
C GLU A 52 13.00 11.46 15.95
N HIS A 53 13.54 11.91 17.09
CA HIS A 53 14.31 13.16 17.15
C HIS A 53 15.66 12.92 17.82
N ALA A 54 16.71 13.08 17.01
CA ALA A 54 18.08 13.14 17.48
C ALA A 54 18.63 14.54 17.27
N VAL A 55 19.56 14.95 18.12
CA VAL A 55 20.33 16.19 17.97
C VAL A 55 21.81 15.87 17.95
N ILE A 56 22.57 16.68 17.22
CA ILE A 56 24.03 16.62 17.23
C ILE A 56 24.58 17.96 17.73
N SER A 57 25.59 17.86 18.59
CA SER A 57 26.32 19.00 19.13
C SER A 57 27.80 18.86 18.79
N ASN A 58 28.41 19.94 18.31
CA ASN A 58 29.86 20.00 18.16
C ASN A 58 30.49 20.27 19.53
N VAL A 59 31.39 19.39 19.95
CA VAL A 59 32.13 19.52 21.22
C VAL A 59 33.60 19.92 20.96
N SER A 60 33.98 20.02 19.69
CA SER A 60 35.34 20.45 19.33
C SER A 60 35.47 21.95 19.17
N SER A 61 36.55 22.50 19.74
CA SER A 61 36.85 23.93 19.74
C SER A 61 37.47 24.46 18.44
N GLY A 62 37.62 23.63 17.41
CA GLY A 62 38.35 24.05 16.20
C GLY A 62 38.20 23.18 14.95
N ASN A 63 37.44 22.08 15.00
CA ASN A 63 37.20 21.25 13.82
C ASN A 63 35.76 21.38 13.34
N ILE A 64 35.58 21.19 12.04
CA ILE A 64 34.32 21.49 11.36
C ILE A 64 33.38 20.27 11.42
N LEU A 65 32.17 20.51 11.89
CA LEU A 65 31.02 19.62 11.76
C LEU A 65 30.06 20.19 10.70
N LEU A 66 29.73 19.38 9.70
CA LEU A 66 28.78 19.72 8.65
C LEU A 66 27.55 18.79 8.74
N VAL A 67 26.35 19.35 8.62
CA VAL A 67 25.09 18.59 8.48
C VAL A 67 24.43 19.03 7.17
N ASN A 68 24.20 18.11 6.24
CA ASN A 68 23.70 18.38 4.89
C ASN A 68 24.45 19.51 4.16
N GLY A 69 25.77 19.60 4.38
CA GLY A 69 26.63 20.66 3.84
C GLY A 69 26.59 22.01 4.57
N GLN A 70 25.71 22.19 5.56
CA GLN A 70 25.68 23.36 6.43
C GLN A 70 26.68 23.22 7.58
N ASN A 71 27.51 24.25 7.80
CA ASN A 71 28.45 24.27 8.93
C ASN A 71 27.72 24.55 10.24
N VAL A 72 27.73 23.57 11.14
CA VAL A 72 27.06 23.64 12.45
C VAL A 72 28.07 23.74 13.61
N SER A 73 29.33 24.01 13.31
CA SER A 73 30.43 23.99 14.31
C SER A 73 30.34 25.11 15.34
N ASN A 74 29.71 26.23 14.97
CA ASN A 74 29.58 27.44 15.79
C ASN A 74 28.18 27.61 16.39
N VAL A 75 27.30 26.61 16.23
CA VAL A 75 25.96 26.65 16.82
C VAL A 75 26.12 26.33 18.30
N VAL A 76 25.72 27.28 19.16
CA VAL A 76 25.79 27.13 20.62
C VAL A 76 24.76 26.10 21.12
N ASP A 77 23.69 25.93 20.34
CA ASP A 77 22.59 25.00 20.62
C ASP A 77 22.72 23.68 19.85
N ASP A 78 22.01 22.68 20.35
CA ASP A 78 21.88 21.36 19.74
C ASP A 78 21.24 21.43 18.34
N HIS A 79 21.89 20.89 17.31
CA HIS A 79 21.34 20.90 15.95
C HIS A 79 20.42 19.67 15.73
N PRO A 80 19.14 19.86 15.38
CA PRO A 80 18.22 18.74 15.13
C PRO A 80 18.59 17.98 13.85
N LEU A 81 18.47 16.65 13.92
CA LEU A 81 18.68 15.74 12.80
C LEU A 81 17.34 15.18 12.30
N ARG A 82 17.24 14.96 10.99
CA ARG A 82 16.12 14.35 10.26
C ARG A 82 16.53 13.04 9.58
N ASN A 83 15.54 12.28 9.12
CA ASN A 83 15.78 10.97 8.52
C ASN A 83 16.53 11.17 7.22
N GLY A 84 17.65 10.46 7.06
CA GLY A 84 18.51 10.59 5.90
C GLY A 84 19.44 11.81 5.92
N ASP A 85 19.55 12.54 7.04
CA ASP A 85 20.52 13.63 7.15
C ASP A 85 21.96 13.09 7.05
N GLU A 86 22.78 13.80 6.27
CA GLU A 86 24.20 13.53 6.10
C GLU A 86 25.01 14.34 7.11
N ILE A 87 25.80 13.66 7.94
CA ILE A 87 26.70 14.24 8.92
C ILE A 87 28.13 14.03 8.43
N LYS A 88 28.86 15.11 8.19
CA LYS A 88 30.21 15.06 7.63
C LYS A 88 31.22 15.58 8.63
N ILE A 89 32.13 14.67 9.02
CA ILE A 89 33.29 14.88 9.89
C ILE A 89 34.49 14.34 9.15
N LEU A 90 35.20 15.20 8.42
CA LEU A 90 36.21 14.76 7.47
C LEU A 90 37.27 13.84 8.13
N PRO A 91 37.60 12.69 7.51
CA PRO A 91 37.13 12.22 6.19
C PRO A 91 35.78 11.48 6.19
N ALA A 92 35.22 11.14 7.35
CA ALA A 92 34.01 10.33 7.46
C ALA A 92 32.74 11.08 7.07
N ILE A 93 31.85 10.35 6.40
CA ILE A 93 30.48 10.77 6.13
C ILE A 93 29.56 9.72 6.75
N LEU A 94 28.65 10.19 7.61
CA LEU A 94 27.71 9.37 8.34
C LEU A 94 26.29 9.74 7.89
N THR A 95 25.39 8.77 7.83
CA THR A 95 23.96 9.00 7.56
C THR A 95 23.14 8.63 8.78
N ALA A 96 22.27 9.55 9.22
CA ALA A 96 21.27 9.29 10.24
C ALA A 96 20.06 8.60 9.60
N SER A 97 19.63 7.47 10.15
CA SER A 97 18.45 6.73 9.68
C SER A 97 17.66 6.18 10.85
N TRP A 98 16.36 6.01 10.70
CA TRP A 98 15.53 5.31 11.67
C TRP A 98 14.75 4.18 11.03
N GLU A 99 14.68 3.07 11.75
CA GLU A 99 13.77 1.98 11.43
C GLU A 99 12.38 2.33 11.97
N ASP A 100 11.42 2.50 11.05
CA ASP A 100 9.99 2.38 11.33
C ASP A 100 9.72 0.92 11.70
N GLU A 101 10.07 0.54 12.93
CA GLU A 101 9.52 -0.69 13.50
C GLU A 101 8.03 -0.46 13.74
N ASN A 102 7.22 -1.11 12.91
CA ASN A 102 5.82 -1.40 13.17
C ASN A 102 5.67 -1.98 14.59
N VAL A 103 5.45 -1.10 15.57
CA VAL A 103 4.89 -1.43 16.87
C VAL A 103 3.60 -0.65 16.97
N LEU A 104 2.48 -1.38 17.05
CA LEU A 104 1.20 -0.88 17.54
C LEU A 104 1.40 -0.27 18.94
N GLY A 105 1.76 1.00 18.97
CA GLY A 105 1.61 1.89 20.12
C GLY A 105 0.41 2.77 19.84
N TYR A 106 -0.59 2.75 20.73
CA TYR A 106 -1.61 3.79 20.73
C TYR A 106 -0.93 5.10 21.10
N THR A 107 -0.75 5.98 20.13
CA THR A 107 -0.52 7.39 20.40
C THR A 107 -1.89 8.03 20.54
N ASP A 108 -2.27 8.39 21.76
CA ASP A 108 -3.34 9.37 22.01
C ASP A 108 -2.85 10.79 21.64
N GLU A 109 -2.12 10.92 20.54
CA GLU A 109 -1.96 12.19 19.86
C GLU A 109 -3.19 12.33 18.96
N PRO A 110 -4.00 13.38 19.12
CA PRO A 110 -5.10 13.59 18.20
C PRO A 110 -4.51 13.62 16.79
N LEU A 111 -5.11 12.81 15.91
CA LEU A 111 -5.02 13.07 14.48
C LEU A 111 -5.11 14.59 14.29
N SER A 112 -4.27 15.14 13.42
CA SER A 112 -4.57 16.45 12.86
C SER A 112 -6.07 16.51 12.59
N VAL A 113 -6.74 17.57 13.04
CA VAL A 113 -8.21 17.71 13.02
C VAL A 113 -8.79 17.41 11.62
N SER A 114 -7.97 17.47 10.57
CA SER A 114 -8.33 17.27 9.18
C SER A 114 -8.15 15.85 8.61
N THR A 115 -7.49 14.89 9.30
CA THR A 115 -7.27 13.52 8.77
C THR A 115 -8.08 12.45 9.50
N THR A 116 -8.85 11.68 8.74
CA THR A 116 -9.66 10.57 9.27
C THR A 116 -9.30 9.24 8.61
N PHE A 117 -9.11 8.20 9.42
CA PHE A 117 -9.03 6.82 8.97
C PHE A 117 -10.34 6.08 9.24
N ILE A 118 -11.00 5.59 8.19
CA ILE A 118 -12.22 4.78 8.33
C ILE A 118 -11.88 3.35 7.91
N PRO A 119 -11.96 2.34 8.80
CA PRO A 119 -11.71 0.95 8.43
C PRO A 119 -12.58 0.53 7.24
N ALA A 120 -12.02 -0.24 6.29
CA ALA A 120 -12.75 -0.61 5.07
C ALA A 120 -14.02 -1.43 5.36
N THR A 121 -14.05 -2.17 6.47
CA THR A 121 -15.22 -2.92 6.95
C THR A 121 -16.35 -2.02 7.46
N SER A 122 -16.05 -0.77 7.80
CA SER A 122 -16.98 0.16 8.44
C SER A 122 -17.77 1.00 7.44
N GLY A 123 -17.31 1.17 6.19
CA GLY A 123 -17.95 2.09 5.24
C GLY A 123 -19.44 1.78 4.97
N PHE A 124 -19.74 0.51 4.68
CA PHE A 124 -21.12 0.06 4.43
C PHE A 124 -21.95 -0.02 5.73
N SER A 125 -21.35 -0.49 6.83
CA SER A 125 -22.05 -0.57 8.11
C SER A 125 -22.32 0.80 8.74
N SER A 126 -21.46 1.79 8.51
CA SER A 126 -21.60 3.15 9.03
C SER A 126 -22.74 3.90 8.34
N LEU A 127 -22.92 3.67 7.03
CA LEU A 127 -24.08 4.18 6.27
C LEU A 127 -25.42 3.66 6.79
N ILE A 128 -25.45 2.41 7.26
CA ILE A 128 -26.66 1.76 7.76
C ILE A 128 -26.89 2.08 9.24
N ASN A 129 -25.82 2.18 10.04
CA ASN A 129 -25.89 2.33 11.49
C ASN A 129 -25.79 3.79 11.99
N THR A 130 -25.83 4.80 11.11
CA THR A 130 -25.88 6.20 11.55
C THR A 130 -27.19 6.45 12.33
N THR A 131 -27.11 6.27 13.65
CA THR A 131 -28.21 6.42 14.58
C THR A 131 -28.16 7.85 15.08
N PHE A 132 -29.02 8.71 14.53
CA PHE A 132 -29.10 10.10 14.97
C PHE A 132 -29.76 10.15 16.35
N THR A 133 -28.98 10.42 17.39
CA THR A 133 -29.48 10.63 18.75
C THR A 133 -30.03 12.05 18.87
N GLY A 134 -31.17 12.32 18.24
CA GLY A 134 -31.85 13.61 18.34
C GLY A 134 -33.33 13.50 17.98
N ARG A 135 -34.20 14.08 18.81
CA ARG A 135 -35.63 14.26 18.47
C ARG A 135 -35.73 15.21 17.27
N LEU A 136 -35.81 14.65 16.07
CA LEU A 136 -36.09 15.40 14.85
C LEU A 136 -37.62 15.62 14.73
N SER A 137 -38.04 16.62 13.96
CA SER A 137 -39.45 16.72 13.59
C SER A 137 -39.78 15.59 12.61
N LYS A 138 -41.03 15.10 12.62
CA LYS A 138 -41.49 14.03 11.72
C LYS A 138 -41.19 14.30 10.24
N GLU A 139 -41.18 15.57 9.83
CA GLU A 139 -40.88 15.98 8.44
C GLU A 139 -39.39 15.82 8.13
N LYS A 140 -38.50 16.16 9.06
CA LYS A 140 -37.05 15.95 8.90
C LYS A 140 -36.68 14.47 8.92
N GLU A 141 -37.32 13.69 9.79
CA GLU A 141 -37.13 12.23 9.81
C GLU A 141 -37.56 11.60 8.48
N LEU A 142 -38.69 12.02 7.90
CA LEU A 142 -39.18 11.49 6.63
C LEU A 142 -38.25 11.85 5.47
N GLU A 143 -37.74 13.07 5.43
CA GLU A 143 -36.79 13.53 4.41
C GLU A 143 -35.46 12.78 4.50
N GLU A 144 -34.94 12.57 5.71
CA GLU A 144 -33.75 11.74 5.93
C GLU A 144 -33.99 10.27 5.52
N LEU A 145 -35.16 9.71 5.84
CA LEU A 145 -35.49 8.33 5.47
C LEU A 145 -35.54 8.16 3.94
N ARG A 146 -36.11 9.14 3.23
CA ARG A 146 -36.15 9.16 1.77
C ARG A 146 -34.75 9.24 1.18
N ARG A 147 -33.91 10.14 1.70
CA ARG A 147 -32.52 10.27 1.26
C ARG A 147 -31.72 8.97 1.47
N LYS A 148 -31.93 8.29 2.61
CA LYS A 148 -31.32 6.97 2.89
C LYS A 148 -31.85 5.89 1.96
N ALA A 149 -33.15 5.88 1.66
CA ALA A 149 -33.75 4.92 0.74
C ALA A 149 -33.25 5.09 -0.71
N GLU A 150 -33.14 6.33 -1.18
CA GLU A 150 -32.55 6.66 -2.48
C GLU A 150 -31.09 6.22 -2.55
N LEU A 151 -30.33 6.47 -1.48
CA LEU A 151 -28.95 6.02 -1.39
C LEU A 151 -28.83 4.49 -1.48
N LEU A 152 -29.67 3.76 -0.74
CA LEU A 152 -29.70 2.30 -0.79
C LEU A 152 -30.12 1.78 -2.16
N ALA A 153 -31.09 2.44 -2.82
CA ALA A 153 -31.49 2.08 -4.18
C ALA A 153 -30.32 2.23 -5.16
N HIS A 154 -29.60 3.35 -5.10
CA HIS A 154 -28.39 3.54 -5.91
C HIS A 154 -27.31 2.49 -5.62
N LEU A 155 -27.12 2.09 -4.35
CA LEU A 155 -26.20 1.01 -3.98
C LEU A 155 -26.60 -0.34 -4.56
N CYS A 156 -27.89 -0.68 -4.53
CA CYS A 156 -28.42 -1.90 -5.12
C CYS A 156 -28.28 -1.91 -6.65
N ASP A 157 -28.59 -0.80 -7.32
CA ASP A 157 -28.45 -0.66 -8.77
C ASP A 157 -26.99 -0.81 -9.20
N MET A 158 -26.05 -0.23 -8.43
CA MET A 158 -24.61 -0.42 -8.65
C MET A 158 -24.20 -1.88 -8.48
N SER A 159 -24.66 -2.54 -7.41
CA SER A 159 -24.35 -3.95 -7.17
C SER A 159 -24.82 -4.84 -8.33
N ALA A 160 -26.04 -4.60 -8.83
CA ALA A 160 -26.59 -5.32 -9.97
C ALA A 160 -25.83 -5.04 -11.28
N ALA A 161 -25.48 -3.79 -11.56
CA ALA A 161 -24.70 -3.43 -12.75
C ALA A 161 -23.31 -4.08 -12.73
N LEU A 162 -22.62 -3.97 -11.59
CA LEU A 162 -21.28 -4.52 -11.41
C LEU A 162 -21.24 -6.05 -11.41
N ALA A 163 -22.30 -6.73 -10.98
CA ALA A 163 -22.40 -8.19 -10.99
C ALA A 163 -22.40 -8.80 -12.40
N THR A 164 -22.73 -8.01 -13.43
CA THR A 164 -22.78 -8.49 -14.83
C THR A 164 -21.48 -8.28 -15.60
N VAL A 165 -20.53 -7.53 -15.03
CA VAL A 165 -19.26 -7.18 -15.67
C VAL A 165 -18.16 -8.06 -15.09
N PHE A 166 -17.47 -8.81 -15.94
CA PHE A 166 -16.42 -9.76 -15.53
C PHE A 166 -15.00 -9.27 -15.81
N ASP A 167 -14.85 -7.98 -16.13
CA ASP A 167 -13.55 -7.34 -16.36
C ASP A 167 -13.29 -6.27 -15.28
N PRO A 168 -12.20 -6.38 -14.50
CA PRO A 168 -11.85 -5.42 -13.45
C PRO A 168 -11.77 -3.97 -13.93
N LYS A 169 -11.25 -3.73 -15.16
CA LYS A 169 -11.15 -2.37 -15.68
C LYS A 169 -12.54 -1.78 -15.94
N SER A 170 -13.42 -2.53 -16.59
CA SER A 170 -14.79 -2.09 -16.89
C SER A 170 -15.61 -1.82 -15.62
N ILE A 171 -15.44 -2.64 -14.58
CA ILE A 171 -16.02 -2.41 -13.24
C ILE A 171 -15.57 -1.05 -12.67
N LEU A 172 -14.26 -0.77 -12.74
CA LEU A 172 -13.69 0.44 -12.18
C LEU A 172 -13.99 1.69 -13.01
N ASP A 173 -14.11 1.56 -14.33
CA ASP A 173 -14.63 2.62 -15.20
C ASP A 173 -16.02 3.05 -14.72
N TYR A 174 -16.95 2.09 -14.55
CA TYR A 174 -18.27 2.37 -14.03
C TYR A 174 -18.23 2.99 -12.62
N ALA A 175 -17.41 2.45 -11.71
CA ALA A 175 -17.30 2.98 -10.34
C ALA A 175 -16.83 4.45 -10.33
N THR A 176 -15.83 4.81 -11.12
CA THR A 176 -15.36 6.20 -11.22
C THR A 176 -16.43 7.13 -11.80
N ASP A 177 -17.20 6.68 -12.79
CA ASP A 177 -18.31 7.45 -13.37
C ASP A 177 -19.44 7.68 -12.37
N VAL A 178 -19.70 6.72 -11.48
CA VAL A 178 -20.68 6.90 -10.40
C VAL A 178 -20.17 7.88 -9.35
N VAL A 179 -18.93 7.70 -8.89
CA VAL A 179 -18.30 8.60 -7.90
C VAL A 179 -18.32 10.04 -8.40
N MET A 180 -17.96 10.30 -9.66
CA MET A 180 -17.94 11.66 -10.23
C MET A 180 -19.32 12.31 -10.34
N ARG A 181 -20.40 11.51 -10.42
CA ARG A 181 -21.79 11.99 -10.43
C ARG A 181 -22.31 12.29 -9.02
N MET A 182 -21.88 11.52 -8.03
CA MET A 182 -22.38 11.63 -6.65
C MET A 182 -21.57 12.61 -5.81
N ILE A 183 -20.25 12.68 -6.02
CA ILE A 183 -19.32 13.47 -5.22
C ILE A 183 -18.81 14.65 -6.04
N SER A 184 -18.71 15.81 -5.40
CA SER A 184 -18.13 17.00 -6.01
C SER A 184 -16.59 16.99 -6.00
N ALA A 185 -15.99 16.11 -6.82
CA ALA A 185 -14.55 16.00 -7.02
C ALA A 185 -14.07 16.59 -8.37
N ASP A 186 -12.83 17.08 -8.40
CA ASP A 186 -12.15 17.52 -9.64
C ASP A 186 -11.54 16.35 -10.41
N CYS A 187 -11.05 15.35 -9.67
CA CYS A 187 -10.46 14.13 -10.18
C CYS A 187 -11.04 12.94 -9.42
N CYS A 188 -11.35 11.87 -10.13
CA CYS A 188 -11.53 10.54 -9.57
C CYS A 188 -10.65 9.56 -10.31
N ALA A 189 -9.93 8.71 -9.59
CA ALA A 189 -9.09 7.67 -10.16
C ALA A 189 -9.34 6.33 -9.46
N ALA A 190 -9.38 5.26 -10.25
CA ALA A 190 -9.34 3.91 -9.76
C ALA A 190 -7.98 3.30 -10.08
N LEU A 191 -7.36 2.73 -9.05
CA LEU A 191 -6.08 2.04 -9.15
C LEU A 191 -6.28 0.57 -8.86
N LEU A 192 -5.59 -0.29 -9.61
CA LEU A 192 -5.49 -1.73 -9.32
C LEU A 192 -4.12 -2.03 -8.75
N ALA A 193 -4.11 -2.84 -7.70
CA ALA A 193 -2.92 -3.42 -7.12
C ALA A 193 -2.67 -4.81 -7.73
N GLU A 194 -1.46 -5.01 -8.22
CA GLU A 194 -0.92 -6.32 -8.59
C GLU A 194 0.09 -6.76 -7.54
N LYS A 195 0.35 -8.07 -7.45
CA LYS A 195 1.32 -8.59 -6.46
C LYS A 195 2.69 -7.98 -6.72
N GLU A 196 3.29 -7.42 -5.67
CA GLU A 196 4.66 -6.87 -5.66
C GLU A 196 4.90 -5.66 -6.58
N GLN A 197 3.84 -5.07 -7.13
CA GLN A 197 3.93 -3.88 -7.98
C GLN A 197 3.19 -2.70 -7.37
N ASP A 198 3.66 -1.50 -7.67
CA ASP A 198 2.96 -0.27 -7.30
C ASP A 198 1.56 -0.25 -7.94
N PRO A 199 0.52 0.22 -7.22
CA PRO A 199 -0.83 0.34 -7.77
C PRO A 199 -0.84 1.22 -9.01
N LEU A 200 -1.41 0.73 -10.09
CA LEU A 200 -1.48 1.43 -11.37
C LEU A 200 -2.88 1.99 -11.61
N PRO A 201 -3.01 3.25 -12.09
CA PRO A 201 -4.30 3.79 -12.48
C PRO A 201 -4.83 3.06 -13.71
N VAL A 202 -6.03 2.53 -13.61
CA VAL A 202 -6.72 1.82 -14.71
C VAL A 202 -7.93 2.59 -15.23
N SER A 203 -8.44 3.53 -14.43
CA SER A 203 -9.47 4.48 -14.83
C SER A 203 -9.24 5.82 -14.15
N ILE A 204 -9.39 6.91 -14.92
CA ILE A 204 -9.30 8.28 -14.41
C ILE A 204 -10.41 9.10 -15.06
N ARG A 205 -11.05 9.96 -14.27
CA ARG A 205 -12.06 10.93 -14.69
C ARG A 205 -11.71 12.29 -14.13
N PHE A 206 -11.88 13.31 -14.97
CA PHE A 206 -11.71 14.71 -14.57
C PHE A 206 -13.01 15.46 -14.82
N ARG A 207 -13.30 16.46 -13.98
CA ARG A 207 -14.43 17.35 -14.19
C ARG A 207 -14.11 18.38 -15.27
N GLU A 208 -15.05 18.59 -16.21
CA GLU A 208 -14.88 19.48 -17.37
C GLU A 208 -14.55 20.92 -17.00
N THR A 209 -15.15 21.46 -15.93
CA THR A 209 -14.87 22.82 -15.42
C THR A 209 -13.44 23.01 -14.94
N SER A 210 -12.71 21.91 -14.74
CA SER A 210 -11.35 21.92 -14.23
C SER A 210 -10.32 21.79 -15.37
N MET A 211 -10.74 21.75 -16.65
CA MET A 211 -9.91 21.46 -17.84
C MET A 211 -8.99 22.60 -18.30
N GLU A 212 -9.11 23.82 -17.77
CA GLU A 212 -8.34 24.98 -18.24
C GLU A 212 -6.87 25.00 -17.76
N HIS A 213 -6.49 24.15 -16.81
CA HIS A 213 -5.12 24.09 -16.29
C HIS A 213 -4.52 22.68 -16.38
N ASP A 214 -3.48 22.61 -17.23
CA ASP A 214 -2.25 21.83 -17.12
C ASP A 214 -2.24 20.32 -17.49
N GLN A 215 -1.25 19.95 -18.30
CA GLN A 215 -0.98 18.62 -18.87
C GLN A 215 -0.31 17.66 -17.87
N ASN A 216 -0.19 18.05 -16.60
CA ASN A 216 0.61 17.34 -15.61
C ASN A 216 -0.17 16.96 -14.34
N ARG A 217 -1.42 16.51 -14.49
CA ARG A 217 -2.26 16.07 -13.36
C ARG A 217 -1.74 14.74 -12.81
N SER A 218 -1.34 14.74 -11.55
CA SER A 218 -0.89 13.57 -10.81
C SER A 218 -1.82 13.27 -9.64
N ILE A 219 -1.83 12.00 -9.26
CA ILE A 219 -2.53 11.46 -8.11
C ILE A 219 -1.54 11.26 -6.97
N SER A 220 -2.00 11.41 -5.73
CA SER A 220 -1.13 11.17 -4.58
C SER A 220 -0.86 9.67 -4.39
N ARG A 221 0.27 9.19 -4.89
CA ARG A 221 0.70 7.79 -4.73
C ARG A 221 0.81 7.39 -3.26
N THR A 222 1.27 8.30 -2.41
CA THR A 222 1.42 8.04 -0.97
C THR A 222 0.07 7.86 -0.28
N ALA A 223 -0.94 8.65 -0.64
CA ALA A 223 -2.30 8.49 -0.12
C ALA A 223 -2.90 7.13 -0.53
N VAL A 224 -2.74 6.74 -1.80
CA VAL A 224 -3.18 5.43 -2.31
C VAL A 224 -2.48 4.29 -1.59
N ARG A 225 -1.15 4.35 -1.49
CA ARG A 225 -0.34 3.33 -0.82
C ARG A 225 -0.74 3.18 0.64
N THR A 226 -0.89 4.29 1.35
CA THR A 226 -1.32 4.29 2.76
C THR A 226 -2.70 3.64 2.92
N ALA A 227 -3.67 3.98 2.05
CA ALA A 227 -5.01 3.41 2.12
C ALA A 227 -5.01 1.88 1.90
N ILE A 228 -4.18 1.40 0.96
CA ILE A 228 -4.01 -0.03 0.67
C ILE A 228 -3.30 -0.75 1.82
N GLU A 229 -2.16 -0.23 2.28
CA GLU A 229 -1.35 -0.84 3.35
C GLU A 229 -2.11 -0.91 4.67
N LYS A 230 -2.76 0.19 5.07
CA LYS A 230 -3.55 0.26 6.31
C LYS A 230 -4.92 -0.37 6.19
N ARG A 231 -5.36 -0.76 4.98
CA ARG A 231 -6.72 -1.26 4.69
C ARG A 231 -7.83 -0.35 5.25
N ALA A 232 -7.60 0.94 5.20
CA ALA A 232 -8.50 1.95 5.73
C ALA A 232 -8.61 3.11 4.74
N MET A 233 -9.80 3.66 4.64
CA MET A 233 -10.02 4.90 3.91
C MET A 233 -9.26 6.03 4.59
N LEU A 234 -8.53 6.80 3.80
CA LEU A 234 -7.84 8.01 4.21
C LEU A 234 -8.62 9.21 3.66
N SER A 235 -9.00 10.15 4.51
CA SER A 235 -9.59 11.42 4.08
C SER A 235 -8.85 12.58 4.73
N SER A 236 -8.53 13.60 3.93
CA SER A 236 -7.90 14.84 4.37
C SER A 236 -8.73 16.03 3.91
N GLN A 237 -9.16 16.86 4.86
CA GLN A 237 -9.87 18.11 4.60
C GLN A 237 -8.93 19.24 4.16
N ASP A 238 -7.68 19.27 4.62
CA ASP A 238 -6.70 20.23 4.13
C ASP A 238 -5.30 19.63 4.10
N VAL A 239 -4.83 19.28 2.91
CA VAL A 239 -3.52 18.70 2.64
C VAL A 239 -2.39 19.66 3.03
N LEU A 240 -2.57 20.98 2.88
CA LEU A 240 -1.56 21.96 3.29
C LEU A 240 -1.51 22.14 4.80
N GLY A 241 -2.66 22.00 5.45
CA GLY A 241 -2.80 22.16 6.90
C GLY A 241 -2.39 20.92 7.70
N ASP A 242 -2.13 19.80 7.03
CA ASP A 242 -1.80 18.54 7.67
C ASP A 242 -0.34 18.12 7.44
N PRO A 243 0.58 18.49 8.35
CA PRO A 243 1.99 18.13 8.24
C PRO A 243 2.25 16.62 8.44
N ASN A 244 1.29 15.88 9.01
CA ASN A 244 1.39 14.45 9.30
C ASN A 244 0.74 13.58 8.22
N LEU A 245 0.06 14.19 7.25
CA LEU A 245 -0.55 13.47 6.15
C LEU A 245 0.58 12.82 5.31
N PRO A 246 0.52 11.50 5.07
CA PRO A 246 1.51 10.81 4.24
C PRO A 246 1.21 11.13 2.78
N VAL A 247 1.54 12.34 2.37
CA VAL A 247 1.43 12.84 0.99
C VAL A 247 2.77 13.44 0.58
N GLY A 248 3.25 13.06 -0.60
CA GLY A 248 4.49 13.62 -1.14
C GLY A 248 4.34 15.11 -1.48
N ARG A 249 5.46 15.86 -1.46
CA ARG A 249 5.52 17.29 -1.87
C ARG A 249 4.86 17.57 -3.23
N GLY A 250 4.83 16.59 -4.13
CA GLY A 250 4.15 16.67 -5.42
C GLY A 250 2.63 16.92 -5.33
N THR A 251 1.95 16.39 -4.31
CA THR A 251 0.50 16.62 -4.09
C THR A 251 0.21 18.08 -3.77
N ILE A 252 1.05 18.70 -2.94
CA ILE A 252 0.95 20.12 -2.57
C ILE A 252 1.22 21.03 -3.78
N MET A 253 2.26 20.73 -4.56
CA MET A 253 2.63 21.54 -5.74
C MET A 253 1.57 21.54 -6.85
N GLN A 254 0.63 20.61 -6.83
CA GLN A 254 -0.48 20.54 -7.79
C GLN A 254 -1.78 21.21 -7.33
N GLY A 255 -1.73 21.88 -6.18
CA GLY A 255 -2.87 22.62 -5.64
C GLY A 255 -3.98 21.73 -5.09
N ILE A 256 -3.74 20.44 -4.86
CA ILE A 256 -4.68 19.56 -4.18
C ILE A 256 -4.82 20.03 -2.74
N ARG A 257 -6.05 20.41 -2.34
CA ARG A 257 -6.35 20.89 -0.99
C ARG A 257 -7.15 19.88 -0.20
N SER A 258 -8.10 19.18 -0.82
CA SER A 258 -8.83 18.09 -0.18
C SER A 258 -8.63 16.80 -0.97
N LEU A 259 -8.51 15.67 -0.28
CA LEU A 259 -8.47 14.35 -0.92
C LEU A 259 -9.16 13.30 -0.07
N ALA A 260 -9.63 12.25 -0.73
CA ALA A 260 -10.08 11.04 -0.06
C ALA A 260 -9.69 9.81 -0.88
N CYS A 261 -9.29 8.74 -0.21
CA CYS A 261 -8.87 7.51 -0.83
C CYS A 261 -9.44 6.32 -0.08
N ALA A 262 -10.26 5.51 -0.73
CA ALA A 262 -10.89 4.33 -0.16
C ALA A 262 -10.30 3.06 -0.79
N PRO A 263 -9.79 2.10 0.00
CA PRO A 263 -9.24 0.87 -0.54
C PRO A 263 -10.33 -0.04 -1.10
N LEU A 264 -10.01 -0.75 -2.17
CA LEU A 264 -10.82 -1.84 -2.72
C LEU A 264 -10.55 -3.13 -1.92
N ALA A 265 -10.95 -3.14 -0.65
CA ALA A 265 -10.75 -4.28 0.24
C ALA A 265 -11.88 -5.31 0.07
N GLY A 266 -11.54 -6.49 -0.45
CA GLY A 266 -12.45 -7.65 -0.41
C GLY A 266 -12.02 -8.65 0.65
N ARG A 267 -12.53 -9.88 0.56
CA ARG A 267 -12.32 -10.89 1.60
C ARG A 267 -10.90 -11.43 1.61
N GLU A 268 -10.32 -11.66 0.43
CA GLU A 268 -8.99 -12.29 0.30
C GLU A 268 -7.83 -11.29 0.26
N GLY A 269 -8.12 -10.00 0.13
CA GLY A 269 -7.10 -8.96 0.10
C GLY A 269 -7.59 -7.59 -0.35
N VAL A 270 -6.64 -6.69 -0.57
CA VAL A 270 -6.91 -5.37 -1.17
C VAL A 270 -6.53 -5.41 -2.63
N TYR A 271 -7.51 -5.12 -3.49
CA TYR A 271 -7.37 -5.22 -4.94
C TYR A 271 -6.93 -3.90 -5.60
N GLY A 272 -6.88 -2.81 -4.84
CA GLY A 272 -6.59 -1.47 -5.33
C GLY A 272 -7.19 -0.38 -4.45
N ALA A 273 -7.46 0.78 -5.04
CA ALA A 273 -8.11 1.91 -4.34
C ALA A 273 -8.92 2.80 -5.29
N LEU A 274 -9.98 3.42 -4.75
CA LEU A 274 -10.62 4.60 -5.34
C LEU A 274 -10.03 5.85 -4.69
N TYR A 275 -9.71 6.83 -5.52
CA TYR A 275 -9.11 8.09 -5.13
C TYR A 275 -9.96 9.24 -5.68
N VAL A 276 -10.17 10.26 -4.87
CA VAL A 276 -10.77 11.53 -5.28
C VAL A 276 -9.97 12.70 -4.72
N ASP A 277 -9.91 13.79 -5.48
CA ASP A 277 -9.35 15.04 -4.99
C ASP A 277 -10.13 16.27 -5.45
N ARG A 278 -9.86 17.36 -4.74
CA ARG A 278 -10.36 18.69 -5.05
C ARG A 278 -9.22 19.69 -4.90
N ARG A 279 -9.10 20.58 -5.88
CA ARG A 279 -8.03 21.56 -5.98
C ARG A 279 -8.51 22.92 -5.50
N GLY A 280 -7.63 23.65 -4.80
CA GLY A 280 -7.90 25.01 -4.32
C GLY A 280 -8.95 25.14 -3.20
N VAL A 281 -9.74 24.11 -2.92
CA VAL A 281 -10.81 24.13 -1.90
C VAL A 281 -10.47 23.16 -0.75
N PRO A 282 -10.23 23.67 0.48
CA PRO A 282 -10.19 22.84 1.68
C PRO A 282 -11.60 22.44 2.11
N ASP A 283 -11.71 21.39 2.94
CA ASP A 283 -12.94 20.83 3.48
C ASP A 283 -13.99 20.53 2.39
N ALA A 284 -13.54 20.01 1.25
CA ALA A 284 -14.38 19.87 0.07
C ALA A 284 -15.30 18.64 0.07
N PHE A 285 -15.05 17.68 0.97
CA PHE A 285 -15.79 16.42 1.05
C PHE A 285 -16.52 16.33 2.38
N THR A 286 -17.84 16.19 2.30
CA THR A 286 -18.69 15.99 3.48
C THR A 286 -18.55 14.57 4.02
N GLU A 287 -19.03 14.34 5.25
CA GLU A 287 -19.09 12.98 5.81
C GLU A 287 -19.87 12.03 4.89
N LEU A 288 -20.98 12.50 4.32
CA LEU A 288 -21.77 11.72 3.36
C LEU A 288 -20.95 11.36 2.11
N ASP A 289 -20.15 12.29 1.56
CA ASP A 289 -19.28 12.01 0.41
C ASP A 289 -18.25 10.92 0.74
N THR A 290 -17.65 10.98 1.94
CA THR A 290 -16.68 9.95 2.34
C THR A 290 -17.32 8.58 2.52
N GLN A 291 -18.53 8.53 3.10
CA GLN A 291 -19.30 7.31 3.26
C GLN A 291 -19.72 6.73 1.89
N LEU A 292 -20.14 7.59 0.96
CA LEU A 292 -20.44 7.23 -0.42
C LEU A 292 -19.25 6.59 -1.12
N LEU A 293 -18.09 7.25 -1.06
CA LEU A 293 -16.86 6.75 -1.66
C LEU A 293 -16.49 5.37 -1.10
N ALA A 294 -16.57 5.20 0.23
CA ALA A 294 -16.28 3.93 0.88
C ALA A 294 -17.24 2.82 0.44
N ALA A 295 -18.52 3.13 0.26
CA ALA A 295 -19.52 2.17 -0.18
C ALA A 295 -19.33 1.73 -1.64
N VAL A 296 -19.05 2.68 -2.53
CA VAL A 296 -18.72 2.37 -3.92
C VAL A 296 -17.43 1.53 -3.98
N ALA A 297 -16.41 1.87 -3.18
CA ALA A 297 -15.18 1.11 -3.10
C ALA A 297 -15.41 -0.34 -2.63
N ALA A 298 -16.26 -0.56 -1.63
CA ALA A 298 -16.59 -1.90 -1.14
C ALA A 298 -17.34 -2.74 -2.19
N GLN A 299 -18.29 -2.14 -2.91
CA GLN A 299 -19.01 -2.81 -4.00
C GLN A 299 -18.08 -3.14 -5.17
N ALA A 300 -17.24 -2.17 -5.58
CA ALA A 300 -16.24 -2.39 -6.62
C ALA A 300 -15.23 -3.47 -6.21
N ALA A 301 -14.80 -3.52 -4.94
CA ALA A 301 -13.91 -4.55 -4.43
C ALA A 301 -14.53 -5.95 -4.58
N THR A 302 -15.80 -6.10 -4.21
CA THR A 302 -16.53 -7.37 -4.33
C THR A 302 -16.67 -7.81 -5.79
N ALA A 303 -16.96 -6.87 -6.69
CA ALA A 303 -17.06 -7.16 -8.12
C ALA A 303 -15.69 -7.51 -8.74
N VAL A 304 -14.62 -6.78 -8.38
CA VAL A 304 -13.25 -7.08 -8.84
C VAL A 304 -12.78 -8.43 -8.32
N GLU A 305 -13.07 -8.76 -7.05
CA GLU A 305 -12.80 -10.07 -6.45
C GLU A 305 -13.49 -11.19 -7.23
N SER A 306 -14.79 -11.03 -7.51
CA SER A 306 -15.58 -11.97 -8.31
C SER A 306 -15.03 -12.14 -9.72
N ALA A 307 -14.70 -11.03 -10.40
CA ALA A 307 -14.13 -11.05 -11.75
C ALA A 307 -12.76 -11.76 -11.78
N ARG A 308 -11.86 -11.47 -10.83
CA ARG A 308 -10.55 -12.15 -10.72
C ARG A 308 -10.71 -13.64 -10.41
N ALA A 309 -11.65 -14.02 -9.54
CA ALA A 309 -11.94 -15.42 -9.23
C ALA A 309 -12.50 -16.16 -10.46
N HIS A 310 -13.42 -15.54 -11.20
CA HIS A 310 -13.99 -16.13 -12.42
C HIS A 310 -12.93 -16.32 -13.52
N GLU A 311 -12.07 -15.32 -13.73
CA GLU A 311 -10.97 -15.41 -14.69
C GLU A 311 -9.97 -16.50 -14.32
N ARG A 312 -9.69 -16.69 -13.02
CA ARG A 312 -8.86 -17.79 -12.54
C ARG A 312 -9.46 -19.15 -12.91
N VAL A 313 -10.74 -19.38 -12.58
CA VAL A 313 -11.43 -20.64 -12.90
C VAL A 313 -11.48 -20.86 -14.42
N ARG A 314 -11.73 -19.81 -15.19
CA ARG A 314 -11.73 -19.87 -16.66
C ARG A 314 -10.37 -20.29 -17.20
N ARG A 315 -9.28 -19.70 -16.70
CA ARG A 315 -7.91 -20.03 -17.09
C ARG A 315 -7.55 -21.47 -16.72
N GLU A 316 -7.91 -21.91 -15.52
CA GLU A 316 -7.73 -23.29 -15.06
C GLU A 316 -8.48 -24.28 -15.97
N THR A 317 -9.73 -23.98 -16.30
CA THR A 317 -10.56 -24.82 -17.18
C THR A 317 -10.01 -24.89 -18.60
N LEU A 318 -9.57 -23.75 -19.16
CA LEU A 318 -8.98 -23.70 -20.50
C LEU A 318 -7.65 -24.45 -20.56
N ALA A 319 -6.78 -24.27 -19.56
CA ALA A 319 -5.52 -25.01 -19.46
C ALA A 319 -5.78 -26.53 -19.32
N HIS A 320 -6.72 -26.91 -18.44
CA HIS A 320 -7.11 -28.31 -18.28
C HIS A 320 -7.66 -28.89 -19.59
N ALA A 321 -8.57 -28.20 -20.27
CA ALA A 321 -9.12 -28.66 -21.55
C ALA A 321 -8.04 -28.77 -22.66
N ALA A 322 -7.08 -27.85 -22.71
CA ALA A 322 -6.01 -27.85 -23.71
C ALA A 322 -4.99 -28.98 -23.50
N PHE A 323 -4.63 -29.28 -22.24
CA PHE A 323 -3.52 -30.18 -21.92
C PHE A 323 -3.95 -31.56 -21.40
N ALA A 324 -5.19 -31.75 -20.90
CA ALA A 324 -5.67 -33.04 -20.38
C ALA A 324 -5.61 -34.18 -21.39
N ARG A 325 -5.65 -33.88 -22.69
CA ARG A 325 -5.52 -34.89 -23.74
C ARG A 325 -4.09 -35.35 -23.98
N PHE A 326 -3.10 -34.61 -23.51
CA PHE A 326 -1.69 -34.80 -23.87
C PHE A 326 -0.76 -34.95 -22.66
N MET A 327 -1.22 -34.63 -21.46
CA MET A 327 -0.39 -34.57 -20.26
C MET A 327 -1.11 -35.19 -19.04
N PRO A 328 -0.40 -35.92 -18.17
CA PRO A 328 -0.93 -36.37 -16.88
C PRO A 328 -1.37 -35.21 -15.99
N GLU A 329 -2.42 -35.41 -15.18
CA GLU A 329 -3.07 -34.37 -14.36
C GLU A 329 -2.10 -33.59 -13.45
N HIS A 330 -1.11 -34.28 -12.87
CA HIS A 330 -0.12 -33.65 -11.98
C HIS A 330 0.76 -32.63 -12.72
N ILE A 331 1.05 -32.83 -14.01
CA ILE A 331 1.82 -31.89 -14.82
C ILE A 331 0.98 -30.66 -15.18
N ILE A 332 -0.32 -30.84 -15.41
CA ILE A 332 -1.25 -29.74 -15.71
C ILE A 332 -1.39 -28.80 -14.51
N LYS A 333 -1.53 -29.37 -13.30
CA LYS A 333 -1.57 -28.59 -12.06
C LYS A 333 -0.32 -27.74 -11.88
N GLU A 334 0.85 -28.34 -12.08
CA GLU A 334 2.14 -27.63 -11.97
C GLU A 334 2.29 -26.52 -13.04
N LEU A 335 1.79 -26.75 -14.26
CA LEU A 335 1.80 -25.76 -15.35
C LEU A 335 0.91 -24.55 -15.07
N VAL A 336 -0.27 -24.78 -14.50
CA VAL A 336 -1.23 -23.73 -14.13
C VAL A 336 -0.70 -22.87 -12.98
N GLU A 337 -0.09 -23.51 -11.97
CA GLU A 337 0.42 -22.82 -10.79
C GLU A 337 1.73 -22.05 -11.04
N CYS A 338 2.61 -22.61 -11.87
CA CYS A 338 3.95 -22.05 -12.14
C CYS A 338 4.33 -22.18 -13.61
N PRO A 339 3.76 -21.35 -14.51
CA PRO A 339 4.04 -21.41 -15.95
C PRO A 339 5.54 -21.26 -16.26
N GLU A 340 6.23 -20.42 -15.47
CA GLU A 340 7.64 -20.08 -15.68
C GLU A 340 8.62 -21.24 -15.38
N LYS A 341 8.17 -22.29 -14.70
CA LYS A 341 9.02 -23.49 -14.51
C LYS A 341 9.20 -24.29 -15.80
N PHE A 342 8.31 -24.12 -16.76
CA PHE A 342 8.31 -24.87 -18.01
C PHE A 342 9.13 -24.13 -19.06
N HIS A 343 10.33 -24.63 -19.31
CA HIS A 343 11.23 -24.11 -20.33
C HIS A 343 11.17 -25.02 -21.56
N LEU A 344 11.02 -24.40 -22.74
CA LEU A 344 11.17 -25.08 -24.02
C LEU A 344 12.59 -25.67 -24.12
N GLY A 345 12.68 -26.97 -24.41
CA GLY A 345 13.94 -27.73 -24.42
C GLY A 345 13.99 -28.88 -23.42
N GLY A 346 13.03 -28.96 -22.50
CA GLY A 346 12.94 -30.05 -21.52
C GLY A 346 14.01 -29.96 -20.42
N THR A 347 13.97 -30.88 -19.47
CA THR A 347 15.00 -30.99 -18.43
C THR A 347 15.53 -32.42 -18.36
N ASN A 348 16.86 -32.57 -18.26
CA ASN A 348 17.45 -33.88 -18.02
C ASN A 348 17.18 -34.28 -16.57
N LYS A 349 16.26 -35.23 -16.39
CA LYS A 349 15.97 -35.84 -15.08
C LYS A 349 16.36 -37.31 -15.10
N ARG A 350 16.96 -37.78 -14.00
CA ARG A 350 17.19 -39.22 -13.78
C ARG A 350 15.85 -39.86 -13.46
N ILE A 351 15.31 -40.62 -14.41
CA ILE A 351 14.09 -41.41 -14.23
C ILE A 351 14.44 -42.87 -13.95
N THR A 352 13.60 -43.55 -13.19
CA THR A 352 13.64 -45.00 -13.03
C THR A 352 12.46 -45.59 -13.79
N VAL A 353 12.72 -46.49 -14.73
CA VAL A 353 11.68 -47.18 -15.51
C VAL A 353 11.61 -48.62 -15.05
N LEU A 354 10.44 -49.07 -14.59
CA LEU A 354 10.18 -50.45 -14.23
C LEU A 354 9.43 -51.13 -15.38
N PHE A 355 10.04 -52.15 -15.97
CA PHE A 355 9.35 -53.10 -16.85
C PHE A 355 8.92 -54.30 -16.02
N CYS A 356 7.61 -54.50 -15.87
CA CYS A 356 7.05 -55.69 -15.25
C CYS A 356 6.01 -56.30 -16.21
N ASP A 357 6.00 -57.63 -16.29
CA ASP A 357 5.03 -58.40 -17.05
C ASP A 357 4.48 -59.52 -16.16
N VAL A 358 3.18 -59.80 -16.31
CA VAL A 358 2.53 -60.86 -15.56
C VAL A 358 2.82 -62.18 -16.27
N ARG A 359 3.65 -63.02 -15.66
CA ARG A 359 4.06 -64.30 -16.23
C ARG A 359 2.84 -65.14 -16.62
N GLY A 360 2.75 -65.44 -17.92
CA GLY A 360 1.71 -66.32 -18.45
C GLY A 360 0.33 -65.66 -18.65
N PHE A 361 0.23 -64.33 -18.53
CA PHE A 361 -1.02 -63.60 -18.69
C PHE A 361 -1.73 -63.90 -20.01
N ALA A 362 -1.00 -64.00 -21.12
CA ALA A 362 -1.59 -64.34 -22.42
C ALA A 362 -2.35 -65.70 -22.39
N ARG A 363 -1.80 -66.73 -21.73
CA ARG A 363 -2.48 -68.02 -21.58
C ARG A 363 -3.72 -67.93 -20.71
N LEU A 364 -3.68 -67.09 -19.68
CA LEU A 364 -4.82 -66.86 -18.79
C LEU A 364 -5.94 -66.10 -19.53
N ALA A 365 -5.60 -65.04 -20.25
CA ALA A 365 -6.53 -64.23 -21.01
C ALA A 365 -7.22 -64.97 -22.16
N HIS A 366 -6.53 -65.93 -22.80
CA HIS A 366 -7.13 -66.77 -23.84
C HIS A 366 -8.18 -67.78 -23.31
N ARG A 367 -8.22 -68.04 -22.01
CA ARG A 367 -9.08 -69.08 -21.40
C ARG A 367 -10.18 -68.53 -20.51
N ALA A 368 -10.03 -67.30 -20.02
CA ALA A 368 -11.00 -66.65 -19.16
C ALA A 368 -11.91 -65.69 -19.96
N GLN A 369 -13.12 -65.49 -19.48
CA GLN A 369 -14.01 -64.45 -20.02
C GLN A 369 -13.47 -63.06 -19.63
N PRO A 370 -13.65 -62.03 -20.48
CA PRO A 370 -13.14 -60.68 -20.24
C PRO A 370 -13.49 -60.12 -18.86
N GLU A 371 -14.69 -60.37 -18.36
CA GLU A 371 -15.19 -59.88 -17.07
C GLU A 371 -14.37 -60.46 -15.91
N THR A 372 -13.99 -61.75 -15.99
CA THR A 372 -13.18 -62.42 -14.96
C THR A 372 -11.72 -61.94 -14.93
N ILE A 373 -11.22 -61.40 -16.03
CA ILE A 373 -9.86 -60.85 -16.14
C ILE A 373 -9.79 -59.45 -15.52
N VAL A 374 -10.88 -58.68 -15.60
CA VAL A 374 -10.98 -57.32 -15.04
C VAL A 374 -11.12 -57.33 -13.51
N ASP A 375 -11.67 -58.42 -12.95
CA ASP A 375 -11.87 -58.59 -11.50
C ASP A 375 -10.69 -59.28 -10.76
N LEU A 376 -9.59 -59.60 -11.45
CA LEU A 376 -8.34 -60.16 -10.89
C LEU A 376 -7.40 -59.06 -10.40
#